data_AF-A0A2E8HKN6-F1
#
_entry.id   AF-A0A2E8HKN6-F1
#
_cell.length_a   1.000
_cell.length_b   1.000
_cell.length_c   1.000
_cell.angle_alpha   90.00
_cell.angle_beta   90.00
_cell.angle_gamma   90.00
#
_symmetry.space_group_name_H-M   'P 1'
#
loop_
_entity.id
_entity.type
_entity.pdbx_description
1 polymer ?
#
loop_
_entity_poly.entity_id
_entity_poly.type
_entity_poly.pdbx_seq_one_letter_code
_entity_poly.pdbx_strand_id
1 'polypeptide(L)'
;MVQDQVLRFNLNADVLAKRVFWGCLGFELFIVLLDIFVNHYEWSPISSIRRMVNISREDSLSNWFSSYQTITVGLILWTTAAAVRSQARDVGGPKKEFYCWAILATFFVYMGIDDAIRFHERIGTAFGRVLSYMEKSFGAGILNHIHEAFPSYNWQMVFGPFFLAMGVFLLWFIWQQFSASKLRYLLLAAVSLYAVAVGLDFVEGLDTSPYEGIADYFSTTEDRVGHMSKALEEFLEMFGTTIFLTVFLKNALRLAREWTLAVSHAEPSPTRV
;
A
#
# COMPACT_ATOMS: atom_id res chain seq x y z
N MET A 1 24.96 -33.59 23.98
CA MET A 1 25.21 -32.29 23.35
C MET A 1 24.35 -32.21 22.11
N VAL A 2 23.22 -31.49 22.18
CA VAL A 2 22.45 -31.16 20.97
C VAL A 2 23.20 -30.02 20.32
N GLN A 3 23.75 -30.27 19.14
CA GLN A 3 24.45 -29.25 18.38
C GLN A 3 23.39 -28.32 17.78
N ASP A 4 23.34 -27.07 18.26
CA ASP A 4 22.47 -26.05 17.68
C ASP A 4 22.73 -25.98 16.17
N GLN A 5 21.80 -26.50 15.36
CA GLN A 5 21.91 -26.43 13.91
C GLN A 5 21.61 -24.98 13.49
N VAL A 6 22.68 -24.20 13.30
CA VAL A 6 22.57 -22.86 12.72
C VAL A 6 22.29 -23.01 11.23
N LEU A 7 21.04 -22.76 10.82
CA LEU A 7 20.69 -22.62 9.41
C LEU A 7 21.35 -21.36 8.84
N ARG A 8 22.29 -21.54 7.90
CA ARG A 8 22.97 -20.44 7.20
C ARG A 8 22.42 -20.32 5.78
N PHE A 9 21.74 -19.23 5.48
CA PHE A 9 21.29 -18.90 4.12
C PHE A 9 22.24 -17.89 3.48
N ASN A 10 22.76 -18.18 2.29
CA ASN A 10 23.49 -17.19 1.49
C ASN A 10 22.52 -16.55 0.51
N LEU A 11 22.04 -15.35 0.84
CA LEU A 11 21.10 -14.59 0.02
C LEU A 11 21.81 -13.40 -0.61
N ASN A 12 21.83 -13.34 -1.93
CA ASN A 12 22.26 -12.15 -2.65
C ASN A 12 21.11 -11.15 -2.70
N ALA A 13 21.23 -10.04 -1.97
CA ALA A 13 20.19 -9.02 -1.83
C ALA A 13 19.74 -8.42 -3.18
N ASP A 14 20.67 -8.19 -4.11
CA ASP A 14 20.35 -7.61 -5.40
C ASP A 14 19.60 -8.60 -6.31
N VAL A 15 19.99 -9.88 -6.27
CA VAL A 15 19.31 -10.94 -7.03
C VAL A 15 17.90 -11.18 -6.46
N LEU A 16 17.77 -11.25 -5.14
CA LEU A 16 16.47 -11.46 -4.50
C LEU A 16 15.52 -10.28 -4.77
N ALA A 17 15.99 -9.04 -4.55
CA ALA A 17 15.19 -7.85 -4.82
C ALA A 17 14.77 -7.77 -6.30
N LYS A 18 15.67 -8.12 -7.24
CA LYS A 18 15.32 -8.17 -8.68
C LYS A 18 14.27 -9.24 -8.99
N ARG A 19 14.36 -10.43 -8.37
CA ARG A 19 13.38 -11.50 -8.55
C ARG A 19 12.02 -11.11 -8.00
N VAL A 20 11.97 -10.51 -6.81
CA VAL A 20 10.73 -9.98 -6.21
C VAL A 20 10.12 -8.92 -7.13
N PHE A 21 10.90 -7.94 -7.57
CA PHE A 21 10.44 -6.89 -8.48
C PHE A 21 9.80 -7.44 -9.75
N TRP A 22 10.51 -8.29 -10.50
CA TRP A 22 9.98 -8.82 -11.75
C TRP A 22 8.87 -9.85 -11.55
N GLY A 23 8.87 -10.56 -10.43
CA GLY A 23 7.79 -11.48 -10.06
C GLY A 23 6.49 -10.73 -9.78
N CYS A 24 6.54 -9.69 -8.95
CA CYS A 24 5.36 -8.86 -8.65
C CYS A 24 4.89 -8.12 -9.90
N LEU A 25 5.77 -7.41 -10.61
CA LEU A 25 5.40 -6.69 -11.84
C LEU A 25 4.82 -7.64 -12.91
N GLY A 26 5.39 -8.83 -13.07
CA GLY A 26 4.85 -9.84 -13.99
C GLY A 26 3.44 -10.28 -13.60
N PHE A 27 3.16 -10.43 -12.31
CA PHE A 27 1.84 -10.78 -11.80
C PHE A 27 0.83 -9.64 -11.90
N GLU A 28 1.25 -8.41 -11.61
CA GLU A 28 0.44 -7.18 -11.78
C GLU A 28 -0.01 -7.01 -13.22
N LEU A 29 0.94 -7.08 -14.17
CA LEU A 29 0.64 -7.01 -15.61
C LEU A 29 -0.26 -8.17 -16.05
N PHE A 30 -0.06 -9.36 -15.50
CA PHE A 30 -0.92 -10.50 -15.77
C PHE A 30 -2.36 -10.25 -15.32
N ILE A 31 -2.59 -9.68 -14.14
CA ILE A 31 -3.94 -9.33 -13.67
C ILE A 31 -4.58 -8.25 -14.56
N VAL A 32 -3.86 -7.20 -14.92
CA VAL A 32 -4.37 -6.16 -15.84
C VAL A 32 -4.79 -6.78 -17.18
N LEU A 33 -3.95 -7.67 -17.74
CA LEU A 33 -4.30 -8.37 -18.98
C LEU A 33 -5.53 -9.25 -18.82
N LEU A 34 -5.66 -9.97 -17.70
CA LEU A 34 -6.85 -10.77 -17.42
C LEU A 34 -8.10 -9.90 -17.34
N ASP A 35 -8.04 -8.75 -16.68
CA ASP A 35 -9.17 -7.82 -16.63
C ASP A 35 -9.57 -7.34 -18.03
N ILE A 36 -8.60 -6.88 -18.82
CA ILE A 36 -8.86 -6.41 -20.20
C ILE A 36 -9.50 -7.53 -21.03
N PHE A 37 -8.94 -8.73 -21.04
CA PHE A 37 -9.45 -9.80 -21.89
C PHE A 37 -10.79 -10.38 -21.39
N VAL A 38 -10.94 -10.58 -20.09
CA VAL A 38 -12.10 -11.26 -19.52
C VAL A 38 -13.26 -10.30 -19.25
N ASN A 39 -12.99 -9.08 -18.76
CA ASN A 39 -14.03 -8.10 -18.45
C ASN A 39 -14.33 -7.14 -19.61
N HIS A 40 -13.30 -6.57 -20.23
CA HIS A 40 -13.49 -5.60 -21.32
C HIS A 40 -13.86 -6.27 -22.65
N TYR A 41 -13.14 -7.32 -23.05
CA TYR A 41 -13.46 -8.11 -24.26
C TYR A 41 -14.43 -9.28 -24.03
N GLU A 42 -14.90 -9.46 -22.80
CA GLU A 42 -15.91 -10.47 -22.43
C GLU A 42 -15.56 -11.91 -22.83
N TRP A 43 -14.28 -12.30 -22.79
CA TRP A 43 -13.85 -13.66 -23.17
C TRP A 43 -14.46 -14.80 -22.33
N SER A 44 -15.06 -14.48 -21.19
CA SER A 44 -15.81 -15.44 -20.38
C SER A 44 -17.25 -14.96 -20.17
N PRO A 45 -18.26 -15.78 -20.50
CA PRO A 45 -19.65 -15.47 -20.18
C PRO A 45 -19.97 -15.68 -18.69
N ILE A 46 -19.04 -16.25 -17.90
CA ILE A 46 -19.28 -16.61 -16.49
C ILE A 46 -19.01 -15.39 -15.60
N SER A 47 -20.07 -14.83 -15.03
CA SER A 47 -20.00 -13.65 -14.15
C SER A 47 -19.03 -13.82 -12.98
N SER A 48 -18.97 -15.01 -12.35
CA SER A 48 -18.03 -15.26 -11.26
C SER A 48 -16.56 -15.17 -11.68
N ILE A 49 -16.23 -15.61 -12.91
CA ILE A 49 -14.85 -15.52 -13.44
C ILE A 49 -14.53 -14.05 -13.74
N ARG A 50 -15.46 -13.34 -14.40
CA ARG A 50 -15.34 -11.90 -14.68
C ARG A 50 -15.08 -11.11 -13.39
N ARG A 51 -15.89 -11.33 -12.35
CA ARG A 51 -15.73 -10.70 -11.03
C ARG A 51 -14.39 -11.00 -10.37
N MET A 52 -13.92 -12.24 -10.44
CA MET A 52 -12.67 -12.66 -9.80
C MET A 52 -11.43 -11.95 -10.37
N VAL A 53 -11.42 -11.68 -11.67
CA VAL A 53 -10.30 -11.03 -12.36
C VAL A 53 -10.57 -9.56 -12.70
N ASN A 54 -11.69 -9.01 -12.21
CA ASN A 54 -11.98 -7.60 -12.37
C ASN A 54 -11.13 -6.80 -11.39
N ILE A 55 -10.15 -6.09 -11.94
CA ILE A 55 -9.16 -5.36 -11.15
C ILE A 55 -9.77 -4.26 -10.28
N SER A 56 -10.89 -3.67 -10.72
CA SER A 56 -11.56 -2.55 -10.06
C SER A 56 -12.58 -2.99 -9.01
N ARG A 57 -12.42 -4.19 -8.46
CA ARG A 57 -13.32 -4.76 -7.45
C ARG A 57 -12.53 -5.15 -6.22
N GLU A 58 -13.02 -4.72 -5.06
CA GLU A 58 -12.36 -5.13 -3.80
C GLU A 58 -12.57 -6.60 -3.39
N ASP A 59 -13.33 -7.41 -4.13
CA ASP A 59 -13.43 -8.87 -3.91
C ASP A 59 -12.65 -9.70 -4.94
N SER A 60 -11.77 -9.05 -5.69
CA SER A 60 -11.01 -9.65 -6.79
C SER A 60 -9.60 -10.10 -6.41
N LEU A 61 -8.95 -10.83 -7.32
CA LEU A 61 -7.57 -11.27 -7.17
C LEU A 61 -6.58 -10.10 -7.03
N SER A 62 -6.83 -8.94 -7.67
CA SER A 62 -5.96 -7.77 -7.51
C SER A 62 -5.98 -7.27 -6.09
N ASN A 63 -7.16 -7.05 -5.49
CA ASN A 63 -7.25 -6.53 -4.13
C ASN A 63 -6.59 -7.48 -3.10
N TRP A 64 -6.78 -8.80 -3.26
CA TRP A 64 -6.06 -9.76 -2.41
C TRP A 64 -4.54 -9.61 -2.55
N PHE A 65 -4.06 -9.47 -3.78
CA PHE A 65 -2.62 -9.31 -4.04
C PHE A 65 -2.07 -7.98 -3.52
N SER A 66 -2.70 -6.84 -3.83
CA SER A 66 -2.30 -5.50 -3.36
C SER A 66 -2.25 -5.44 -1.84
N SER A 67 -3.28 -5.97 -1.16
CA SER A 67 -3.36 -6.04 0.29
C SER A 67 -2.21 -6.84 0.90
N TYR A 68 -1.95 -8.05 0.41
CA TYR A 68 -0.83 -8.88 0.91
C TYR A 68 0.53 -8.27 0.59
N GLN A 69 0.69 -7.69 -0.59
CA GLN A 69 1.91 -7.01 -1.00
C GLN A 69 2.23 -5.84 -0.07
N THR A 70 1.23 -5.02 0.26
CA THR A 70 1.35 -3.87 1.15
C THR A 70 1.63 -4.29 2.61
N ILE A 71 0.96 -5.33 3.11
CA ILE A 71 1.29 -5.92 4.41
C ILE A 71 2.73 -6.44 4.43
N THR A 72 3.19 -7.08 3.36
CA THR A 72 4.55 -7.59 3.24
C THR A 72 5.59 -6.47 3.31
N VAL A 73 5.31 -5.31 2.69
CA VAL A 73 6.12 -4.09 2.87
C VAL A 73 6.22 -3.72 4.34
N GLY A 74 5.08 -3.67 5.04
CA GLY A 74 5.02 -3.38 6.47
C GLY A 74 5.82 -4.37 7.33
N LEU A 75 5.78 -5.67 7.02
CA LEU A 75 6.55 -6.70 7.73
C LEU A 75 8.06 -6.57 7.53
N ILE A 76 8.49 -6.19 6.32
CA ILE A 76 9.91 -5.91 6.03
C ILE A 76 10.39 -4.66 6.79
N LEU A 77 9.54 -3.65 6.89
CA LEU A 77 9.82 -2.46 7.70
C LEU A 77 9.86 -2.79 9.20
N TRP A 78 9.01 -3.69 9.69
CA TRP A 78 9.08 -4.20 11.06
C TRP A 78 10.38 -4.96 11.32
N THR A 79 10.81 -5.79 10.37
CA THR A 79 12.10 -6.49 10.43
C THR A 79 13.26 -5.49 10.46
N THR A 80 13.17 -4.43 9.66
CA THR A 80 14.13 -3.31 9.66
C THR A 80 14.16 -2.60 11.02
N ALA A 81 13.00 -2.28 11.59
CA ALA A 81 12.90 -1.66 12.91
C ALA A 81 13.55 -2.55 13.99
N ALA A 82 13.25 -3.85 13.97
CA ALA A 82 13.83 -4.81 14.91
C ALA A 82 15.37 -4.89 14.78
N ALA A 83 15.89 -4.92 13.55
CA ALA A 83 17.34 -4.93 13.30
C ALA A 83 18.02 -3.66 13.82
N VAL A 84 17.47 -2.48 13.50
CA VAL A 84 17.97 -1.18 14.00
C VAL A 84 17.96 -1.16 15.53
N ARG A 85 16.90 -1.70 16.16
CA ARG A 85 16.82 -1.78 17.62
C ARG A 85 17.85 -2.72 18.23
N SER A 86 18.12 -3.85 17.59
CA SER A 86 19.16 -4.78 18.04
C SER A 86 20.52 -4.10 18.04
N GLN A 87 20.89 -3.45 16.92
CA GLN A 87 22.17 -2.76 16.78
C GLN A 87 22.30 -1.60 17.78
N ALA A 88 21.22 -0.85 18.02
CA ALA A 88 21.22 0.26 18.98
C ALA A 88 21.36 -0.21 20.44
N ARG A 89 20.90 -1.42 20.79
CA ARG A 89 21.07 -1.99 22.15
C ARG A 89 22.54 -2.24 22.47
N ASP A 90 23.29 -2.74 21.49
CA ASP A 90 24.70 -3.07 21.66
C ASP A 90 25.58 -1.81 21.85
N VAL A 91 25.11 -0.66 21.33
CA VAL A 91 25.87 0.60 21.32
C VAL A 91 25.29 1.65 22.30
N GLY A 92 24.16 1.36 22.97
CA GLY A 92 23.51 2.30 23.91
C GLY A 92 22.85 3.52 23.23
N GLY A 93 22.51 3.41 21.95
CA GLY A 93 22.04 4.51 21.12
C GLY A 93 20.57 4.94 21.35
N PRO A 94 20.18 6.14 20.85
CA PRO A 94 18.83 6.67 21.02
C PRO A 94 17.76 5.86 20.28
N LYS A 95 16.63 5.61 20.94
CA LYS A 95 15.53 4.75 20.46
C LYS A 95 14.66 5.35 19.34
N LYS A 96 14.98 6.57 18.89
CA LYS A 96 14.14 7.35 17.97
C LYS A 96 13.97 6.67 16.62
N GLU A 97 15.06 6.17 16.04
CA GLU A 97 15.03 5.54 14.70
C GLU A 97 14.15 4.29 14.67
N PHE A 98 14.19 3.48 15.74
CA PHE A 98 13.29 2.34 15.89
C PHE A 98 11.82 2.78 15.79
N TYR A 99 11.42 3.82 16.50
CA TYR A 99 10.03 4.29 16.47
C TYR A 99 9.64 4.84 15.10
N CYS A 100 10.53 5.56 14.41
CA CYS A 100 10.25 6.04 13.05
C CYS A 100 10.04 4.88 12.07
N TRP A 101 10.88 3.85 12.11
CA TRP A 101 10.69 2.64 11.31
C TRP A 101 9.41 1.88 11.69
N ALA A 102 9.13 1.75 12.99
CA ALA A 102 7.93 1.08 13.49
C ALA A 102 6.62 1.80 13.10
N ILE A 103 6.62 3.13 13.09
CA ILE A 103 5.49 3.96 12.62
C ILE A 103 5.24 3.67 11.14
N LEU A 104 6.27 3.71 10.28
CA LEU A 104 6.11 3.35 8.86
C LEU A 104 5.65 1.91 8.67
N ALA A 105 6.23 0.97 9.41
CA ALA A 105 5.85 -0.44 9.35
C ALA A 105 4.37 -0.64 9.67
N THR A 106 3.91 -0.02 10.76
CA THR A 106 2.51 -0.08 11.19
C THR A 106 1.60 0.60 10.16
N PHE A 107 2.03 1.72 9.57
CA PHE A 107 1.28 2.40 8.54
C PHE A 107 1.05 1.54 7.30
N PHE A 108 2.08 0.86 6.77
CA PHE A 108 1.92 -0.06 5.64
C PHE A 108 1.08 -1.29 5.98
N VAL A 109 1.24 -1.86 7.19
CA VAL A 109 0.34 -2.95 7.63
C VAL A 109 -1.12 -2.45 7.70
N TYR A 110 -1.34 -1.25 8.23
CA TYR A 110 -2.65 -0.63 8.25
C TYR A 110 -3.22 -0.46 6.84
N MET A 111 -2.46 0.10 5.90
CA MET A 111 -2.93 0.30 4.51
C MET A 111 -3.37 -1.02 3.86
N GLY A 112 -2.57 -2.09 4.00
CA GLY A 112 -2.97 -3.38 3.42
C GLY A 112 -4.15 -4.07 4.13
N ILE A 113 -4.43 -3.73 5.40
CA ILE A 113 -5.66 -4.18 6.09
C ILE A 113 -6.85 -3.33 5.66
N ASP A 114 -6.64 -2.02 5.55
CA ASP A 114 -7.62 -1.04 5.14
C ASP A 114 -8.19 -1.40 3.76
N ASP A 115 -7.32 -1.68 2.80
CA ASP A 115 -7.65 -2.13 1.43
C ASP A 115 -8.46 -3.45 1.44
N ALA A 116 -7.99 -4.44 2.21
CA ALA A 116 -8.66 -5.74 2.32
C ALA A 116 -10.09 -5.66 2.89
N ILE A 117 -10.38 -4.68 3.75
CA ILE A 117 -11.69 -4.55 4.41
C ILE A 117 -12.47 -3.31 3.99
N ARG A 118 -11.90 -2.47 3.11
CA ARG A 118 -12.44 -1.17 2.69
C ARG A 118 -12.69 -0.23 3.85
N PHE A 119 -11.75 -0.12 4.79
CA PHE A 119 -12.03 0.58 6.04
C PHE A 119 -12.26 2.08 5.80
N HIS A 120 -11.41 2.73 5.02
CA HIS A 120 -11.53 4.15 4.70
C HIS A 120 -12.81 4.45 3.91
N GLU A 121 -13.22 3.59 2.97
CA GLU A 121 -14.49 3.74 2.25
C GLU A 121 -15.70 3.64 3.18
N ARG A 122 -15.71 2.66 4.08
CA ARG A 122 -16.81 2.44 5.03
C ARG A 122 -16.96 3.61 5.99
N ILE A 123 -15.83 4.12 6.49
CA ILE A 123 -15.80 5.31 7.34
C ILE A 123 -16.23 6.54 6.54
N GLY A 124 -15.76 6.71 5.30
CA GLY A 124 -16.20 7.80 4.41
C GLY A 124 -17.70 7.79 4.17
N THR A 125 -18.28 6.61 3.93
CA THR A 125 -19.74 6.43 3.79
C THR A 125 -20.48 6.80 5.07
N ALA A 126 -19.99 6.37 6.24
CA ALA A 126 -20.58 6.72 7.52
C ALA A 126 -20.50 8.22 7.79
N PHE A 127 -19.36 8.85 7.47
CA PHE A 127 -19.14 10.29 7.60
C PHE A 127 -20.10 11.09 6.73
N GLY A 128 -20.26 10.73 5.44
CA GLY A 128 -21.22 11.38 4.55
C GLY A 128 -22.66 11.29 5.05
N ARG A 129 -23.06 10.14 5.63
CA ARG A 129 -24.39 10.00 6.24
C ARG A 129 -24.58 10.93 7.44
N VAL A 130 -23.58 11.03 8.33
CA VAL A 130 -23.63 11.95 9.47
C VAL A 130 -23.74 13.39 8.98
N LEU A 131 -22.96 13.78 7.97
CA LEU A 131 -23.00 15.13 7.42
C LEU A 131 -24.39 15.48 6.85
N SER A 132 -24.95 14.58 6.04
CA SER A 132 -26.30 14.75 5.48
C SER A 132 -27.41 14.84 6.55
N TYR A 133 -27.23 14.15 7.69
CA TYR A 133 -28.17 14.22 8.81
C TYR A 133 -28.06 15.55 9.55
N MET A 134 -26.82 16.02 9.77
CA MET A 134 -26.55 17.30 10.43
C MET A 134 -27.10 18.46 9.62
N GLU A 135 -26.92 18.44 8.30
CA GLU A 135 -27.49 19.43 7.38
C GLU A 135 -29.02 19.51 7.50
N LYS A 136 -29.69 18.36 7.43
CA LYS A 136 -31.16 18.29 7.52
C LYS A 136 -31.71 18.72 8.87
N SER A 137 -30.98 18.43 9.95
CA SER A 137 -31.46 18.63 11.33
C SER A 137 -31.12 20.01 11.90
N PHE A 138 -29.99 20.60 11.49
CA PHE A 138 -29.45 21.81 12.10
C PHE A 138 -29.08 22.91 11.07
N GLY A 139 -29.28 22.66 9.78
CA GLY A 139 -28.92 23.57 8.68
C GLY A 139 -27.45 23.44 8.24
N ALA A 140 -27.08 24.22 7.21
CA ALA A 140 -25.73 24.20 6.65
C ALA A 140 -24.70 24.81 7.61
N GLY A 141 -23.93 23.95 8.29
CA GLY A 141 -22.81 24.35 9.15
C GLY A 141 -21.49 24.50 8.39
N ILE A 142 -20.43 24.88 9.11
CA ILE A 142 -19.06 25.02 8.57
C ILE A 142 -18.58 23.72 7.89
N LEU A 143 -18.93 22.55 8.45
CA LEU A 143 -18.56 21.26 7.87
C LEU A 143 -19.22 21.00 6.50
N ASN A 144 -20.44 21.49 6.29
CA ASN A 144 -21.12 21.34 5.00
C ASN A 144 -20.48 22.23 3.94
N HIS A 145 -20.06 23.46 4.30
CA HIS A 145 -19.35 24.33 3.36
C HIS A 145 -17.99 23.76 2.94
N ILE A 146 -17.29 23.07 3.86
CA ILE A 146 -16.03 22.40 3.54
C ILE A 146 -16.27 21.18 2.65
N HIS A 147 -17.37 20.45 2.86
CA HIS A 147 -17.77 19.32 2.02
C HIS A 147 -18.19 19.76 0.62
N GLU A 148 -18.98 20.82 0.49
CA GLU A 148 -19.30 21.45 -0.81
C GLU A 148 -18.05 21.93 -1.56
N ALA A 149 -17.02 22.36 -0.83
CA ALA A 149 -15.73 22.76 -1.41
C ALA A 149 -14.83 21.55 -1.78
N PHE A 150 -15.20 20.33 -1.40
CA PHE A 150 -14.44 19.11 -1.65
C PHE A 150 -15.34 18.08 -2.38
N PRO A 151 -15.51 18.21 -3.71
CA PRO A 151 -16.53 17.51 -4.46
C PRO A 151 -16.11 16.07 -4.83
N SER A 152 -15.50 15.33 -3.91
CA SER A 152 -14.97 13.98 -4.15
C SER A 152 -15.33 13.05 -2.99
N TYR A 153 -14.78 11.84 -2.97
CA TYR A 153 -15.07 10.85 -1.93
C TYR A 153 -14.83 11.38 -0.51
N ASN A 154 -15.83 11.18 0.34
CA ASN A 154 -15.82 11.58 1.75
C ASN A 154 -14.64 11.00 2.54
N TRP A 155 -14.12 9.83 2.13
CA TRP A 155 -12.98 9.23 2.81
C TRP A 155 -11.74 10.12 2.73
N GLN A 156 -11.55 10.84 1.62
CA GLN A 156 -10.38 11.69 1.38
C GLN A 156 -10.37 12.89 2.33
N MET A 157 -11.54 13.39 2.74
CA MET A 157 -11.63 14.44 3.77
C MET A 157 -11.19 13.95 5.16
N VAL A 158 -11.45 12.67 5.46
CA VAL A 158 -11.15 12.07 6.78
C VAL A 158 -9.69 11.59 6.84
N PHE A 159 -9.26 10.82 5.84
CA PHE A 159 -7.95 10.16 5.83
C PHE A 159 -6.91 10.87 4.99
N GLY A 160 -7.30 11.65 3.98
CA GLY A 160 -6.37 12.33 3.07
C GLY A 160 -5.31 13.18 3.80
N PRO A 161 -5.67 14.03 4.79
CA PRO A 161 -4.68 14.78 5.57
C PRO A 161 -3.68 13.90 6.32
N PHE A 162 -4.15 12.77 6.88
CA PHE A 162 -3.31 11.81 7.57
C PHE A 162 -2.37 11.08 6.61
N PHE A 163 -2.88 10.62 5.46
CA PHE A 163 -2.08 9.96 4.42
C PHE A 163 -1.04 10.91 3.82
N LEU A 164 -1.40 12.18 3.58
CA LEU A 164 -0.45 13.20 3.14
C LEU A 164 0.66 13.42 4.16
N ALA A 165 0.30 13.58 5.45
CA ALA A 165 1.28 13.72 6.53
C ALA A 165 2.20 12.50 6.60
N MET A 166 1.67 11.30 6.41
CA MET A 166 2.46 10.07 6.39
C MET A 166 3.37 9.96 5.16
N GLY A 167 2.91 10.37 3.98
CA GLY A 167 3.72 10.45 2.78
C GLY A 167 4.90 11.41 2.93
N VAL A 168 4.65 12.61 3.48
CA VAL A 168 5.71 13.58 3.80
C VAL A 168 6.68 13.02 4.84
N PHE A 169 6.18 12.39 5.90
CA PHE A 169 7.01 11.75 6.91
C PHE A 169 7.89 10.63 6.33
N LEU A 170 7.32 9.78 5.47
CA LEU A 170 8.03 8.72 4.76
C LEU A 170 9.16 9.31 3.91
N LEU A 171 8.87 10.32 3.09
CA LEU A 171 9.89 10.98 2.27
C LEU A 171 10.99 11.58 3.14
N TRP A 172 10.62 12.40 4.13
CA TRP A 172 11.57 13.06 5.03
C TRP A 172 12.46 12.06 5.79
N PHE A 173 11.87 11.01 6.37
CA PHE A 173 12.60 10.04 7.17
C PHE A 173 13.51 9.18 6.30
N ILE A 174 13.00 8.60 5.21
CA ILE A 174 13.78 7.69 4.36
C ILE A 174 14.89 8.45 3.60
N TRP A 175 14.66 9.72 3.25
CA TRP A 175 15.70 10.54 2.61
C TRP A 175 16.95 10.69 3.49
N GLN A 176 16.76 10.76 4.82
CA GLN A 176 17.85 10.79 5.79
C GLN A 176 18.54 9.42 5.94
N GLN A 177 17.79 8.32 5.79
CA GLN A 177 18.30 6.97 6.02
C GLN A 177 19.07 6.40 4.82
N PHE A 178 18.64 6.67 3.59
CA PHE A 178 19.29 6.11 2.40
C PHE A 178 20.49 6.94 1.99
N SER A 179 21.68 6.34 1.92
CA SER A 179 22.88 6.99 1.36
C SER A 179 22.94 6.96 -0.17
N ALA A 180 22.33 5.94 -0.79
CA ALA A 180 22.38 5.74 -2.23
C ALA A 180 21.28 6.53 -2.96
N SER A 181 21.67 7.46 -3.83
CA SER A 181 20.74 8.29 -4.62
C SER A 181 19.73 7.46 -5.44
N LYS A 182 20.15 6.30 -5.96
CA LYS A 182 19.24 5.41 -6.71
C LYS A 182 18.04 4.94 -5.88
N LEU A 183 18.22 4.62 -4.59
CA LEU A 183 17.10 4.19 -3.74
C LEU A 183 16.16 5.35 -3.41
N ARG A 184 16.70 6.57 -3.27
CA ARG A 184 15.92 7.79 -3.07
C ARG A 184 15.04 8.12 -4.27
N TYR A 185 15.57 8.01 -5.49
CA TYR A 185 14.78 8.24 -6.70
C TYR A 185 13.72 7.16 -6.93
N LEU A 186 14.01 5.90 -6.60
CA LEU A 186 12.99 4.85 -6.63
C LEU A 186 11.89 5.10 -5.59
N LEU A 187 12.24 5.57 -4.39
CA LEU A 187 11.26 5.98 -3.39
C LEU A 187 10.37 7.12 -3.90
N LEU A 188 10.96 8.15 -4.51
CA LEU A 188 10.20 9.24 -5.10
C LEU A 188 9.26 8.72 -6.19
N ALA A 189 9.74 7.83 -7.06
CA ALA A 189 8.90 7.21 -8.08
C ALA A 189 7.70 6.47 -7.47
N ALA A 190 7.92 5.67 -6.41
CA ALA A 190 6.85 4.95 -5.72
C ALA A 190 5.79 5.91 -5.12
N VAL A 191 6.24 6.98 -4.44
CA VAL A 191 5.32 7.99 -3.89
C VAL A 191 4.59 8.75 -4.99
N SER A 192 5.26 9.05 -6.10
CA SER A 192 4.62 9.69 -7.25
C SER A 192 3.55 8.82 -7.89
N LEU A 193 3.76 7.50 -7.99
CA LEU A 193 2.74 6.57 -8.51
C LEU A 193 1.50 6.58 -7.63
N TYR A 194 1.66 6.51 -6.30
CA TYR A 194 0.55 6.64 -5.35
C TYR A 194 -0.14 8.01 -5.43
N ALA A 195 0.62 9.10 -5.57
CA ALA A 195 0.03 10.44 -5.70
C ALA A 195 -0.81 10.57 -6.98
N VAL A 196 -0.39 9.90 -8.07
CA VAL A 196 -1.19 9.83 -9.30
C VAL A 196 -2.42 8.95 -9.08
N ALA A 197 -2.29 7.78 -8.44
CA ALA A 197 -3.42 6.90 -8.14
C ALA A 197 -4.50 7.60 -7.30
N VAL A 198 -4.12 8.23 -6.17
CA VAL A 198 -5.04 9.04 -5.35
C VAL A 198 -5.65 10.20 -6.16
N GLY A 199 -4.91 10.75 -7.12
CA GLY A 199 -5.44 11.76 -8.04
C GLY A 199 -6.49 11.20 -9.01
N LEU A 200 -6.32 9.97 -9.50
CA LEU A 200 -7.32 9.27 -10.31
C LEU A 200 -8.57 8.96 -9.48
N ASP A 201 -8.41 8.47 -8.24
CA ASP A 201 -9.51 8.22 -7.31
C ASP A 201 -10.30 9.51 -7.02
N PHE A 202 -9.59 10.63 -6.82
CA PHE A 202 -10.22 11.94 -6.65
C PHE A 202 -11.05 12.34 -7.88
N VAL A 203 -10.50 12.15 -9.09
CA VAL A 203 -11.22 12.48 -10.33
C VAL A 203 -12.44 11.57 -10.50
N GLU A 204 -12.33 10.30 -10.12
CA GLU A 204 -13.44 9.36 -10.16
C GLU A 204 -14.56 9.72 -9.17
N GLY A 205 -14.20 10.23 -8.00
CA GLY A 205 -15.15 10.65 -6.97
C GLY A 205 -15.93 11.92 -7.28
N LEU A 206 -15.63 12.62 -8.38
CA LEU A 206 -16.30 13.88 -8.74
C LEU A 206 -17.78 13.68 -9.06
N ASP A 207 -18.63 14.57 -8.53
CA ASP A 207 -20.09 14.61 -8.84
C ASP A 207 -20.40 15.09 -10.28
N THR A 208 -19.40 15.14 -11.16
CA THR A 208 -19.52 15.53 -12.57
C THR A 208 -19.40 14.30 -13.48
N SER A 209 -19.43 14.50 -14.81
CA SER A 209 -19.03 13.47 -15.79
C SER A 209 -17.56 13.71 -16.19
N PRO A 210 -16.57 13.37 -15.34
CA PRO A 210 -15.17 13.73 -15.55
C PRO A 210 -14.56 13.10 -16.80
N TYR A 211 -15.16 12.05 -17.34
CA TYR A 211 -14.62 11.28 -18.47
C TYR A 211 -15.36 11.54 -19.79
N GLU A 212 -16.40 12.39 -19.83
CA GLU A 212 -17.22 12.67 -21.03
C GLU A 212 -16.36 13.05 -22.25
N GLY A 213 -15.47 14.03 -22.10
CA GLY A 213 -14.63 14.48 -23.22
C GLY A 213 -13.64 13.43 -23.74
N ILE A 214 -13.17 12.53 -22.86
CA ILE A 214 -12.30 11.41 -23.26
C ILE A 214 -13.13 10.34 -23.98
N ALA A 215 -14.32 10.04 -23.46
CA ALA A 215 -15.25 9.10 -24.06
C ALA A 215 -15.65 9.53 -25.48
N ASP A 216 -15.98 10.81 -25.67
CA ASP A 216 -16.29 11.40 -26.98
C ASP A 216 -15.11 11.29 -27.96
N TYR A 217 -13.91 11.64 -27.52
CA TYR A 217 -12.70 11.58 -28.36
C TYR A 217 -12.42 10.16 -28.88
N PHE A 218 -12.59 9.15 -28.02
CA PHE A 218 -12.38 7.75 -28.39
C PHE A 218 -13.64 7.05 -28.93
N SER A 219 -14.75 7.76 -29.09
CA SER A 219 -16.05 7.20 -29.53
C SER A 219 -16.46 5.98 -28.69
N THR A 220 -16.31 6.09 -27.37
CA THR A 220 -16.60 5.04 -26.40
C THR A 220 -17.55 5.54 -25.32
N THR A 221 -17.87 4.71 -24.33
CA THR A 221 -18.73 5.10 -23.20
C THR A 221 -17.90 5.61 -22.02
N GLU A 222 -18.52 6.49 -21.22
CA GLU A 222 -17.92 6.98 -19.99
C GLU A 222 -17.56 5.83 -19.03
N ASP A 223 -18.46 4.86 -18.86
CA ASP A 223 -18.23 3.65 -18.06
C ASP A 223 -16.95 2.88 -18.45
N ARG A 224 -16.65 2.81 -19.76
CA ARG A 224 -15.44 2.12 -20.24
C ARG A 224 -14.18 2.92 -19.89
N VAL A 225 -14.23 4.24 -20.00
CA VAL A 225 -13.11 5.11 -19.62
C VAL A 225 -12.92 5.06 -18.11
N GLY A 226 -13.99 5.14 -17.33
CA GLY A 226 -13.96 5.02 -15.87
C GLY A 226 -13.38 3.68 -15.41
N HIS A 227 -13.83 2.56 -15.99
CA HIS A 227 -13.27 1.24 -15.70
C HIS A 227 -11.76 1.15 -16.00
N MET A 228 -11.31 1.71 -17.13
CA MET A 228 -9.88 1.75 -17.47
C MET A 228 -9.08 2.69 -16.56
N SER A 229 -9.68 3.79 -16.10
CA SER A 229 -9.10 4.72 -15.13
C SER A 229 -8.84 4.01 -13.80
N LYS A 230 -9.85 3.30 -13.26
CA LYS A 230 -9.70 2.45 -12.06
C LYS A 230 -8.65 1.36 -12.26
N ALA A 231 -8.66 0.67 -13.40
CA ALA A 231 -7.65 -0.34 -13.69
C ALA A 231 -6.22 0.23 -13.71
N LEU A 232 -6.06 1.46 -14.20
CA LEU A 232 -4.79 2.17 -14.16
C LEU A 232 -4.42 2.57 -12.73
N GLU A 233 -5.36 3.13 -11.96
CA GLU A 233 -5.18 3.47 -10.54
C GLU A 233 -4.66 2.28 -9.73
N GLU A 234 -5.40 1.17 -9.73
CA GLU A 234 -5.05 -0.08 -9.06
C GLU A 234 -3.67 -0.59 -9.45
N PHE A 235 -3.34 -0.53 -10.76
CA PHE A 235 -2.03 -0.91 -11.24
C PHE A 235 -0.93 0.02 -10.72
N LEU A 236 -1.15 1.33 -10.68
CA LEU A 236 -0.18 2.30 -10.17
C LEU A 236 0.09 2.09 -8.67
N GLU A 237 -0.94 1.77 -7.89
CA GLU A 237 -0.79 1.46 -6.46
C GLU A 237 0.02 0.18 -6.23
N MET A 238 -0.34 -0.91 -6.93
CA MET A 238 0.42 -2.16 -6.86
C MET A 238 1.87 -1.96 -7.32
N PHE A 239 2.08 -1.24 -8.43
CA PHE A 239 3.42 -1.01 -8.96
C PHE A 239 4.27 -0.13 -8.02
N GLY A 240 3.67 0.90 -7.43
CA GLY A 240 4.28 1.70 -6.38
C GLY A 240 4.69 0.85 -5.18
N THR A 241 3.81 -0.07 -4.77
CA THR A 241 4.07 -1.04 -3.70
C THR A 241 5.20 -2.00 -4.04
N THR A 242 5.28 -2.49 -5.29
CA THR A 242 6.40 -3.30 -5.78
C THR A 242 7.72 -2.56 -5.65
N ILE A 243 7.76 -1.26 -5.95
CA ILE A 243 8.96 -0.44 -5.80
C ILE A 243 9.31 -0.28 -4.31
N PHE A 244 8.34 0.05 -3.45
CA PHE A 244 8.55 0.11 -1.99
C PHE A 244 9.12 -1.21 -1.45
N LEU A 245 8.47 -2.32 -1.80
CA LEU A 245 8.88 -3.67 -1.41
C LEU A 245 10.33 -3.94 -1.79
N THR A 246 10.70 -3.66 -3.03
CA THR A 246 12.05 -3.87 -3.56
C THR A 246 13.08 -2.99 -2.83
N VAL A 247 12.76 -1.72 -2.63
CA VAL A 247 13.64 -0.74 -1.98
C VAL A 247 13.85 -1.08 -0.52
N PHE A 248 12.79 -1.37 0.23
CA PHE A 248 12.87 -1.69 1.65
C PHE A 248 13.47 -3.07 1.91
N LEU A 249 13.19 -4.07 1.08
CA LEU A 249 13.84 -5.37 1.16
C LEU A 249 15.35 -5.24 0.98
N LYS A 250 15.76 -4.50 -0.04
CA LYS A 250 17.18 -4.25 -0.30
C LYS A 250 17.84 -3.46 0.82
N ASN A 251 17.14 -2.50 1.42
CA ASN A 251 17.63 -1.79 2.59
C ASN A 251 17.81 -2.75 3.78
N ALA A 252 16.77 -3.53 4.11
CA ALA A 252 16.79 -4.48 5.21
C ALA A 252 17.99 -5.44 5.09
N LEU A 253 18.16 -6.07 3.92
CA LEU A 253 19.25 -7.02 3.69
C LEU A 253 20.64 -6.39 3.76
N ARG A 254 20.77 -5.06 3.60
CA ARG A 254 22.05 -4.35 3.70
C ARG A 254 22.40 -3.88 5.11
N LEU A 255 21.47 -3.97 6.07
CA LEU A 255 21.71 -3.54 7.46
C LEU A 255 22.73 -4.43 8.18
N ALA A 256 22.94 -5.66 7.73
CA ALA A 256 23.90 -6.59 8.30
C ALA A 256 24.62 -7.36 7.19
N ARG A 257 25.89 -7.72 7.43
CA ARG A 257 26.65 -8.60 6.51
C ARG A 257 26.12 -10.04 6.54
N GLU A 258 25.60 -10.47 7.69
CA GLU A 258 25.05 -11.79 7.92
C GLU A 258 23.78 -11.66 8.76
N TRP A 259 22.76 -12.47 8.44
CA TRP A 259 21.56 -12.61 9.24
C TRP A 259 21.56 -13.99 9.90
N THR A 260 21.59 -14.04 11.22
CA THR A 260 21.53 -15.27 12.01
C THR A 260 20.21 -15.35 12.76
N LEU A 261 19.42 -16.38 12.51
CA LEU A 261 18.17 -16.63 13.22
C LEU A 261 18.43 -17.68 14.30
N ALA A 262 18.44 -17.25 15.57
CA ALA A 262 18.57 -18.15 16.71
C ALA A 262 17.18 -18.42 17.29
N VAL A 263 16.80 -19.70 17.35
CA VAL A 263 15.57 -20.14 18.01
C VAL A 263 15.96 -20.66 19.38
N SER A 264 15.64 -19.91 20.45
CA SER A 264 15.82 -20.40 21.81
C SER A 264 14.51 -21.00 22.33
N HIS A 265 14.58 -22.22 22.87
CA HIS A 265 13.49 -22.76 23.66
C HIS A 265 13.58 -22.16 25.06
N ALA A 266 12.50 -21.54 25.54
CA ALA A 266 12.43 -21.12 26.93
C ALA A 266 12.55 -22.38 27.82
N GLU A 267 13.56 -22.43 28.68
CA GLU A 267 13.62 -23.50 29.69
C GLU A 267 12.39 -23.38 30.60
N PRO A 268 11.74 -24.52 30.96
CA PRO A 268 10.62 -24.49 31.88
C PRO A 268 11.08 -23.86 33.20
N SER A 269 10.36 -22.81 33.63
CA SER A 269 10.61 -22.14 34.92
C SER A 269 10.70 -23.20 36.02
N PRO A 270 11.76 -23.20 36.86
CA PRO A 270 11.80 -24.11 37.98
C PRO A 270 10.58 -23.85 38.85
N THR A 271 9.74 -24.88 39.01
CA THR A 271 8.65 -24.90 39.98
C THR A 271 9.25 -24.58 41.34
N ARG A 272 8.89 -23.43 41.90
CA ARG A 272 9.17 -23.12 43.30
C ARG A 272 8.43 -24.16 44.15
N VAL A 273 9.17 -25.06 44.77
CA VAL A 273 8.72 -25.93 45.87
C VAL A 273 8.83 -25.14 47.16
#